data_AF-A0A6M0LBU7-F1
#
_entry.id   AF-A0A6M0LBU7-F1
#
_cell.length_a   1.000
_cell.length_b   1.000
_cell.length_c   1.000
_cell.angle_alpha   90.00
_cell.angle_beta   90.00
_cell.angle_gamma   90.00
#
_symmetry.space_group_name_H-M   'P 1'
#
loop_
_entity.id
_entity.type
_entity.pdbx_description
1 polymer ?
#
loop_
_entity_poly.entity_id
_entity_poly.type
_entity_poly.pdbx_seq_one_letter_code
_entity_poly.pdbx_strand_id
1 'polypeptide(L)'
;MKFKKSALLVCALSGLVAAPVLTAVVNHSTVYAQTQVQPMLSLGASLNVQQADQTKALLGANSVALAKTIYVDGPTINRYLNDGSNINTAVYSSALIQPLPAGSGVQVQVVTPQNILLVKPTTYQNAAITSGAKDVLIKIATVTPVTGEGALTGVYALLEQAGIKVDKQAIVVAEKEIKIVEDAKKSTDITDNQINKLIAEIKTEVTNLVSSGNAVDGNEVVKKVLANNPTIKLPASTFEVLKQLALDYARTEVAKHTDTIKQIQKSIDVSENHPYAVDLSQYGDRVGFVAKSGSGYPSDIVVSLSEGKISYERGTAVGHFTAENISTRAIDVLNPDGTTRQVNVNTILHVPVSGLGDLSGDIFVFVNRDNQLALATPDYSGSTAVYLEYVVGELPVQAAPVESSETVAPVAPAETTETPAVPAETTEMPVTSETNEPVATTEVVDAPYAVDMDLVHDQGFFKREGMNIPEEIEYYKGISTLIMNNYYGGHFEGKAELHTIPTKEIRVFSHETNEIRTVSVNTMLEITPTDGGVERMMFYLFVNRDNKVSLATPNFAGNVEPDQTDVMLEYVQED
;
A
#
# COMPACT_ATOMS: atom_id res chain seq x y z
N MET A 1 -79.66 31.37 47.89
CA MET A 1 -79.79 31.71 49.32
C MET A 1 -78.38 31.93 49.87
N LYS A 2 -78.13 33.14 50.41
CA LYS A 2 -77.08 33.54 51.40
C LYS A 2 -75.60 33.18 51.07
N PHE A 3 -74.77 34.12 50.64
CA PHE A 3 -74.01 35.14 51.41
C PHE A 3 -73.05 34.62 52.51
N LYS A 4 -71.83 35.16 52.39
CA LYS A 4 -70.80 35.49 53.42
C LYS A 4 -69.86 34.35 53.81
N LYS A 5 -68.58 34.44 53.38
CA LYS A 5 -67.49 35.25 53.97
C LYS A 5 -67.17 34.77 55.39
N SER A 6 -65.93 34.33 55.62
CA SER A 6 -65.08 34.74 56.76
C SER A 6 -63.69 34.15 56.60
N ALA A 7 -62.69 35.02 56.62
CA ALA A 7 -61.27 34.70 56.65
C ALA A 7 -60.80 34.44 58.09
N LEU A 8 -59.79 33.58 58.27
CA LEU A 8 -58.65 33.73 59.21
C LEU A 8 -57.73 32.50 59.02
N LEU A 9 -56.57 32.65 58.38
CA LEU A 9 -55.25 32.95 58.97
C LEU A 9 -54.59 31.74 59.68
N VAL A 10 -53.76 31.05 58.88
CA VAL A 10 -52.39 30.53 59.14
C VAL A 10 -52.13 29.75 60.43
N CYS A 11 -51.76 28.47 60.27
CA CYS A 11 -50.62 27.88 60.97
C CYS A 11 -49.98 26.77 60.10
N ALA A 12 -48.64 26.82 60.05
CA ALA A 12 -47.66 26.02 59.32
C ALA A 12 -47.96 24.52 59.11
N LEU A 13 -47.57 23.98 57.95
CA LEU A 13 -46.73 22.78 57.86
C LEU A 13 -46.16 22.57 56.43
N SER A 14 -44.89 22.20 56.41
CA SER A 14 -44.05 21.75 55.31
C SER A 14 -44.70 20.73 54.35
N GLY A 15 -44.41 20.84 53.04
CA GLY A 15 -44.62 19.72 52.11
C GLY A 15 -44.62 20.08 50.63
N LEU A 16 -43.52 19.72 49.94
CA LEU A 16 -43.44 19.28 48.55
C LEU A 16 -43.94 20.23 47.44
N VAL A 17 -43.02 21.00 46.84
CA VAL A 17 -43.27 21.65 45.55
C VAL A 17 -43.11 20.59 44.45
N ALA A 18 -44.23 20.10 43.92
CA ALA A 18 -44.23 19.36 42.66
C ALA A 18 -43.98 20.35 41.52
N ALA A 19 -42.77 20.31 40.94
CA ALA A 19 -42.50 21.00 39.69
C ALA A 19 -43.23 20.29 38.53
N PRO A 20 -43.80 21.03 37.56
CA PRO A 20 -44.41 20.41 36.38
C PRO A 20 -43.32 19.71 35.57
N VAL A 21 -43.48 18.40 35.36
CA VAL A 21 -42.66 17.63 34.43
C VAL A 21 -43.00 18.13 33.02
N LEU A 22 -42.10 18.92 32.42
CA LEU A 22 -42.08 19.10 30.98
C LEU A 22 -41.74 17.74 30.37
N THR A 23 -42.71 17.07 29.78
CA THR A 23 -42.44 15.97 28.85
C THR A 23 -41.73 16.54 27.64
N ALA A 24 -40.41 16.30 27.56
CA ALA A 24 -39.65 16.53 26.35
C ALA A 24 -40.26 15.69 25.23
N VAL A 25 -40.73 16.34 24.17
CA VAL A 25 -41.05 15.68 22.91
C VAL A 25 -39.73 15.22 22.34
N VAL A 26 -39.40 13.94 22.54
CA VAL A 26 -38.27 13.31 21.90
C VAL A 26 -38.66 13.10 20.45
N ASN A 27 -38.20 14.00 19.57
CA ASN A 27 -38.22 13.73 18.14
C ASN A 27 -37.34 12.50 17.92
N HIS A 28 -37.97 11.34 17.71
CA HIS A 28 -37.26 10.19 17.15
C HIS A 28 -36.93 10.56 15.71
N SER A 29 -35.76 11.18 15.51
CA SER A 29 -35.09 11.14 14.22
C SER A 29 -34.85 9.67 13.93
N THR A 30 -35.61 9.10 12.99
CA THR A 30 -35.20 7.86 12.34
C THR A 30 -33.86 8.17 11.66
N VAL A 31 -32.78 7.78 12.32
CA VAL A 31 -31.47 7.68 11.69
C VAL A 31 -31.64 6.60 10.64
N TYR A 32 -31.83 7.01 9.39
CA TYR A 32 -31.53 6.11 8.29
C TYR A 32 -30.07 5.73 8.47
N ALA A 33 -29.79 4.47 8.81
CA ALA A 33 -28.47 3.93 8.64
C ALA A 33 -28.15 4.10 7.15
N GLN A 34 -27.42 5.16 6.79
CA GLN A 34 -26.69 5.15 5.55
C GLN A 34 -25.84 3.89 5.62
N THR A 35 -26.00 2.99 4.65
CA THR A 35 -25.18 1.81 4.51
C THR A 35 -23.73 2.29 4.41
N GLN A 36 -23.06 2.38 5.57
CA GLN A 36 -21.72 2.90 5.67
C GLN A 36 -20.84 1.83 5.02
N VAL A 37 -20.46 2.04 3.77
CA VAL A 37 -19.53 1.14 3.08
C VAL A 37 -18.23 1.21 3.88
N GLN A 38 -17.95 0.12 4.59
CA GLN A 38 -16.85 0.03 5.55
C GLN A 38 -15.51 -0.05 4.80
N PRO A 39 -14.42 0.46 5.38
CA PRO A 39 -13.08 0.27 4.82
C PRO A 39 -12.78 -1.22 4.62
N MET A 40 -12.00 -1.53 3.59
CA MET A 40 -11.60 -2.90 3.24
C MET A 40 -10.07 -2.97 3.10
N LEU A 41 -9.48 -4.05 3.58
CA LEU A 41 -8.04 -4.21 3.78
C LEU A 41 -7.51 -5.39 2.97
N SER A 42 -6.37 -5.22 2.32
CA SER A 42 -5.60 -6.33 1.74
C SER A 42 -4.25 -6.40 2.45
N LEU A 43 -3.92 -7.56 2.99
CA LEU A 43 -2.61 -7.83 3.59
C LEU A 43 -1.74 -8.69 2.67
N GLY A 44 -0.45 -8.42 2.65
CA GLY A 44 0.51 -9.33 2.03
C GLY A 44 0.55 -10.67 2.77
N ALA A 45 0.43 -11.78 2.05
CA ALA A 45 0.35 -13.13 2.64
C ALA A 45 1.67 -13.59 3.29
N SER A 46 2.79 -12.90 3.05
CA SER A 46 4.08 -13.21 3.67
C SER A 46 4.35 -12.40 4.94
N LEU A 47 3.45 -11.52 5.35
CA LEU A 47 3.55 -10.83 6.63
C LEU A 47 3.39 -11.84 7.76
N ASN A 48 4.34 -11.85 8.70
CA ASN A 48 4.10 -12.50 9.98
C ASN A 48 3.09 -11.68 10.83
N VAL A 49 2.61 -12.24 11.94
CA VAL A 49 1.57 -11.61 12.77
C VAL A 49 1.95 -10.19 13.22
N GLN A 50 3.17 -10.01 13.73
CA GLN A 50 3.65 -8.70 14.20
C GLN A 50 3.74 -7.69 13.05
N GLN A 51 4.26 -8.12 11.89
CA GLN A 51 4.34 -7.31 10.69
C GLN A 51 2.95 -6.95 10.16
N ALA A 52 1.98 -7.87 10.23
CA ALA A 52 0.61 -7.62 9.84
C ALA A 52 -0.07 -6.60 10.76
N ASP A 53 0.12 -6.70 12.08
CA ASP A 53 -0.41 -5.73 13.05
C ASP A 53 0.24 -4.35 12.91
N GLN A 54 1.55 -4.30 12.71
CA GLN A 54 2.25 -3.04 12.38
C GLN A 54 1.73 -2.43 11.09
N THR A 55 1.55 -3.24 10.04
CA THR A 55 1.03 -2.79 8.75
C THR A 55 -0.42 -2.29 8.87
N LYS A 56 -1.27 -2.97 9.64
CA LYS A 56 -2.63 -2.51 9.98
C LYS A 56 -2.59 -1.18 10.72
N ALA A 57 -1.69 -1.01 11.70
CA ALA A 57 -1.54 0.23 12.43
C ALA A 57 -1.12 1.39 11.52
N LEU A 58 -0.14 1.16 10.64
CA LEU A 58 0.30 2.14 9.62
C LEU A 58 -0.85 2.55 8.70
N LEU A 59 -1.67 1.59 8.26
CA LEU A 59 -2.84 1.87 7.41
C LEU A 59 -4.00 2.53 8.17
N GLY A 60 -3.99 2.52 9.51
CA GLY A 60 -5.13 2.90 10.34
C GLY A 60 -6.29 1.90 10.25
N ALA A 61 -5.97 0.62 9.99
CA ALA A 61 -6.90 -0.45 9.67
C ALA A 61 -7.16 -1.42 10.84
N ASN A 62 -6.76 -1.08 12.07
CA ASN A 62 -6.89 -1.94 13.26
C ASN A 62 -8.33 -2.40 13.55
N SER A 63 -9.33 -1.62 13.14
CA SER A 63 -10.75 -1.90 13.32
C SER A 63 -11.41 -2.57 12.12
N VAL A 64 -10.69 -2.84 11.03
CA VAL A 64 -11.24 -3.51 9.85
C VAL A 64 -11.51 -4.97 10.18
N ALA A 65 -12.75 -5.41 9.97
CA ALA A 65 -13.15 -6.79 10.24
C ALA A 65 -12.44 -7.79 9.31
N LEU A 66 -12.25 -9.01 9.78
CA LEU A 66 -11.65 -10.10 8.98
C LEU A 66 -12.44 -10.38 7.70
N ALA A 67 -13.78 -10.33 7.74
CA ALA A 67 -14.63 -10.46 6.54
C ALA A 67 -14.45 -9.34 5.50
N LYS A 68 -13.77 -8.25 5.87
CA LYS A 68 -13.37 -7.13 5.01
C LYS A 68 -11.86 -7.09 4.76
N THR A 69 -11.16 -8.17 5.12
CA THR A 69 -9.73 -8.35 4.92
C THR A 69 -9.48 -9.48 3.91
N ILE A 70 -8.64 -9.24 2.92
CA ILE A 70 -8.13 -10.25 1.98
C ILE A 70 -6.62 -10.41 2.14
N TYR A 71 -6.09 -11.56 1.75
CA TYR A 71 -4.65 -11.81 1.70
C TYR A 71 -4.19 -11.92 0.25
N VAL A 72 -3.07 -11.29 -0.06
CA VAL A 72 -2.48 -11.27 -1.40
C VAL A 72 -1.19 -12.07 -1.38
N ASP A 73 -1.19 -13.18 -2.11
CA ASP A 73 -0.03 -14.05 -2.33
C ASP A 73 0.48 -13.95 -3.77
N GLY A 74 1.60 -14.62 -4.08
CA GLY A 74 2.17 -14.64 -5.43
C GLY A 74 1.22 -15.13 -6.54
N PRO A 75 0.48 -16.24 -6.35
CA PRO A 75 -0.56 -16.65 -7.30
C PRO A 75 -1.64 -15.59 -7.53
N THR A 76 -2.04 -14.85 -6.49
CA THR A 76 -2.97 -13.72 -6.61
C THR A 76 -2.36 -12.60 -7.44
N ILE A 77 -1.10 -12.24 -7.22
CA ILE A 77 -0.39 -11.26 -8.06
C ILE A 77 -0.42 -11.70 -9.53
N ASN A 78 0.00 -12.93 -9.82
CA ASN A 78 0.08 -13.42 -11.20
C ASN A 78 -1.31 -13.50 -11.88
N ARG A 79 -2.38 -13.77 -11.12
CA ARG A 79 -3.75 -13.75 -11.64
C ARG A 79 -4.15 -12.37 -12.18
N TYR A 80 -3.70 -11.30 -11.54
CA TYR A 80 -3.98 -9.94 -11.97
C TYR A 80 -2.94 -9.46 -12.98
N LEU A 81 -1.67 -9.51 -12.61
CA LEU A 81 -0.57 -8.85 -13.33
C LEU A 81 0.11 -9.73 -14.40
N ASN A 82 -0.16 -11.04 -14.42
CA ASN A 82 0.47 -12.00 -15.35
C ASN A 82 2.01 -11.86 -15.42
N ASP A 83 2.64 -11.57 -14.28
CA ASP A 83 4.06 -11.24 -14.13
C ASP A 83 4.95 -12.47 -13.91
N GLY A 84 4.34 -13.67 -13.85
CA GLY A 84 5.05 -14.93 -13.55
C GLY A 84 5.21 -15.20 -12.05
N SER A 85 4.62 -14.39 -11.18
CA SER A 85 4.60 -14.65 -9.74
C SER A 85 3.96 -16.02 -9.44
N ASN A 86 4.47 -16.69 -8.41
CA ASN A 86 4.05 -18.04 -8.06
C ASN A 86 4.02 -18.22 -6.54
N ILE A 87 3.75 -19.44 -6.06
CA ILE A 87 3.60 -19.72 -4.63
C ILE A 87 4.83 -19.35 -3.78
N ASN A 88 6.02 -19.24 -4.38
CA ASN A 88 7.25 -18.84 -3.70
C ASN A 88 7.49 -17.32 -3.73
N THR A 89 6.67 -16.55 -4.44
CA THR A 89 6.78 -15.08 -4.44
C THR A 89 6.31 -14.55 -3.09
N ALA A 90 7.24 -13.96 -2.34
CA ALA A 90 6.91 -13.32 -1.07
C ALA A 90 6.21 -11.97 -1.28
N VAL A 91 5.12 -11.73 -0.54
CA VAL A 91 4.28 -10.54 -0.67
C VAL A 91 4.07 -9.88 0.69
N TYR A 92 4.62 -8.68 0.86
CA TYR A 92 4.55 -7.91 2.12
C TYR A 92 3.74 -6.62 2.02
N SER A 93 3.65 -6.02 0.84
CA SER A 93 2.91 -4.77 0.66
C SER A 93 1.40 -4.99 0.77
N SER A 94 0.74 -4.01 1.38
CA SER A 94 -0.66 -4.06 1.77
C SER A 94 -1.38 -2.77 1.36
N ALA A 95 -2.70 -2.84 1.22
CA ALA A 95 -3.54 -1.73 0.80
C ALA A 95 -4.83 -1.66 1.62
N LEU A 96 -5.34 -0.45 1.82
CA LEU A 96 -6.65 -0.17 2.40
C LEU A 96 -7.44 0.65 1.38
N ILE A 97 -8.69 0.29 1.11
CA ILE A 97 -9.63 1.17 0.42
C ILE A 97 -10.71 1.66 1.37
N GLN A 98 -11.04 2.94 1.30
CA GLN A 98 -12.06 3.57 2.11
C GLN A 98 -12.90 4.52 1.24
N PRO A 99 -14.23 4.39 1.22
CA PRO A 99 -15.09 5.33 0.52
C PRO A 99 -14.93 6.76 1.04
N LEU A 100 -15.02 7.71 0.12
CA LEU A 100 -15.03 9.15 0.39
C LEU A 100 -16.38 9.75 0.00
N PRO A 101 -16.69 10.97 0.47
CA PRO A 101 -17.86 11.71 0.02
C PRO A 101 -17.91 11.86 -1.49
N ALA A 102 -19.13 11.91 -2.04
CA ALA A 102 -19.33 12.08 -3.47
C ALA A 102 -18.60 13.32 -4.00
N GLY A 103 -17.83 13.14 -5.09
CA GLY A 103 -17.02 14.20 -5.68
C GLY A 103 -15.61 14.35 -5.09
N SER A 104 -15.19 13.54 -4.12
CA SER A 104 -13.82 13.54 -3.60
C SER A 104 -12.75 13.03 -4.56
N GLY A 105 -13.13 12.26 -5.59
CA GLY A 105 -12.21 11.62 -6.52
C GLY A 105 -11.49 10.41 -5.93
N VAL A 106 -10.67 9.74 -6.74
CA VAL A 106 -9.76 8.69 -6.25
C VAL A 106 -8.55 9.36 -5.62
N GLN A 107 -8.18 8.98 -4.40
CA GLN A 107 -7.11 9.57 -3.60
C GLN A 107 -6.14 8.47 -3.17
N VAL A 108 -4.83 8.72 -3.19
CA VAL A 108 -3.81 7.72 -2.82
C VAL A 108 -2.82 8.28 -1.81
N GLN A 109 -2.62 7.54 -0.72
CA GLN A 109 -1.60 7.79 0.30
C GLN A 109 -0.69 6.58 0.42
N VAL A 110 0.57 6.71 0.02
CA VAL A 110 1.58 5.69 0.33
C VAL A 110 2.15 6.03 1.70
N VAL A 111 1.72 5.35 2.76
CA VAL A 111 2.09 5.65 4.16
C VAL A 111 3.57 5.40 4.42
N THR A 112 4.17 4.42 3.75
CA THR A 112 5.59 4.07 3.87
C THR A 112 6.31 4.23 2.53
N PRO A 113 6.44 5.46 1.99
CA PRO A 113 6.98 5.71 0.65
C PRO A 113 8.43 5.23 0.50
N GLN A 114 9.22 5.27 1.58
CA GLN A 114 10.60 4.79 1.62
C GLN A 114 10.75 3.28 1.39
N ASN A 115 9.68 2.52 1.61
CA ASN A 115 9.67 1.06 1.45
C ASN A 115 8.96 0.60 0.17
N ILE A 116 8.39 1.50 -0.64
CA ILE A 116 7.76 1.16 -1.92
C ILE A 116 8.65 1.68 -3.07
N LEU A 117 9.45 0.78 -3.61
CA LEU A 117 10.60 1.12 -4.46
C LEU A 117 10.22 1.40 -5.91
N LEU A 118 9.14 0.79 -6.42
CA LEU A 118 8.79 0.85 -7.84
C LEU A 118 7.41 1.47 -8.10
N VAL A 119 6.35 0.90 -7.52
CA VAL A 119 4.97 1.33 -7.81
C VAL A 119 4.65 2.66 -7.14
N LYS A 120 4.34 3.68 -7.95
CA LYS A 120 4.14 5.06 -7.48
C LYS A 120 2.69 5.36 -7.10
N PRO A 121 2.43 6.40 -6.27
CA PRO A 121 1.06 6.80 -5.90
C PRO A 121 0.12 6.96 -7.10
N THR A 122 0.61 7.57 -8.19
CA THR A 122 -0.15 7.78 -9.43
C THR A 122 -0.53 6.47 -10.12
N THR A 123 0.29 5.42 -10.01
CA THR A 123 -0.01 4.08 -10.55
C THR A 123 -1.20 3.45 -9.83
N TYR A 124 -1.20 3.44 -8.48
CA TYR A 124 -2.34 2.91 -7.70
C TYR A 124 -3.63 3.66 -8.01
N GLN A 125 -3.51 4.98 -8.16
CA GLN A 125 -4.65 5.82 -8.51
C GLN A 125 -5.20 5.47 -9.89
N ASN A 126 -4.34 5.46 -10.90
CA ASN A 126 -4.75 5.23 -12.28
C ASN A 126 -5.31 3.82 -12.45
N ALA A 127 -4.75 2.83 -11.75
CA ALA A 127 -5.29 1.48 -11.66
C ALA A 127 -6.72 1.48 -11.12
N ALA A 128 -6.98 2.19 -10.03
CA ALA A 128 -8.32 2.29 -9.44
C ALA A 128 -9.31 3.05 -10.36
N ILE A 129 -8.91 4.18 -10.94
CA ILE A 129 -9.74 4.94 -11.90
C ILE A 129 -10.07 4.08 -13.11
N THR A 130 -9.07 3.38 -13.65
CA THR A 130 -9.26 2.53 -14.84
C THR A 130 -10.11 1.30 -14.52
N SER A 131 -10.13 0.86 -13.26
CA SER A 131 -11.03 -0.17 -12.75
C SER A 131 -12.45 0.35 -12.48
N GLY A 132 -12.69 1.66 -12.60
CA GLY A 132 -14.02 2.28 -12.41
C GLY A 132 -14.27 2.79 -10.99
N ALA A 133 -13.25 2.83 -10.13
CA ALA A 133 -13.36 3.41 -8.79
C ALA A 133 -13.67 4.91 -8.86
N LYS A 134 -14.48 5.38 -7.91
CA LYS A 134 -14.86 6.77 -7.74
C LYS A 134 -14.89 7.08 -6.26
N ASP A 135 -14.46 8.29 -5.90
CA ASP A 135 -14.60 8.82 -4.54
C ASP A 135 -14.10 7.82 -3.48
N VAL A 136 -12.82 7.41 -3.58
CA VAL A 136 -12.21 6.41 -2.70
C VAL A 136 -10.82 6.87 -2.27
N LEU A 137 -10.49 6.67 -1.00
CA LEU A 137 -9.15 6.78 -0.46
C LEU A 137 -8.49 5.42 -0.48
N ILE A 138 -7.29 5.37 -1.05
CA ILE A 138 -6.42 4.20 -1.09
C ILE A 138 -5.21 4.51 -0.22
N LYS A 139 -4.94 3.67 0.79
CA LYS A 139 -3.70 3.76 1.57
C LYS A 139 -2.82 2.55 1.29
N ILE A 140 -1.53 2.77 1.09
CA ILE A 140 -0.55 1.72 0.81
C ILE A 140 0.51 1.71 1.91
N ALA A 141 0.84 0.54 2.45
CA ALA A 141 1.90 0.42 3.45
C ALA A 141 2.63 -0.92 3.36
N THR A 142 3.86 -0.93 3.87
CA THR A 142 4.67 -2.12 4.08
C THR A 142 5.69 -1.84 5.19
N VAL A 143 6.03 -2.88 5.96
CA VAL A 143 7.05 -2.81 7.01
C VAL A 143 8.46 -3.12 6.51
N THR A 144 8.59 -3.55 5.25
CA THR A 144 9.87 -3.92 4.62
C THR A 144 9.95 -3.36 3.20
N PRO A 145 11.15 -3.02 2.68
CA PRO A 145 11.32 -2.57 1.30
C PRO A 145 10.83 -3.62 0.29
N VAL A 146 9.92 -3.20 -0.60
CA VAL A 146 9.36 -3.99 -1.70
C VAL A 146 9.06 -3.10 -2.90
N THR A 147 8.80 -3.70 -4.05
CA THR A 147 8.47 -3.00 -5.29
C THR A 147 7.05 -2.43 -5.31
N GLY A 148 6.07 -3.10 -4.67
CA GLY A 148 4.71 -2.57 -4.41
C GLY A 148 3.56 -3.25 -5.15
N GLU A 149 3.84 -4.25 -5.98
CA GLU A 149 2.87 -4.98 -6.80
C GLU A 149 1.85 -5.76 -5.94
N GLY A 150 2.24 -6.21 -4.75
CA GLY A 150 1.34 -6.84 -3.78
C GLY A 150 0.20 -5.90 -3.36
N ALA A 151 0.54 -4.66 -2.99
CA ALA A 151 -0.45 -3.63 -2.71
C ALA A 151 -1.28 -3.26 -3.95
N LEU A 152 -0.69 -3.23 -5.15
CA LEU A 152 -1.40 -2.90 -6.39
C LEU A 152 -2.46 -3.96 -6.72
N THR A 153 -2.06 -5.22 -6.58
CA THR A 153 -2.94 -6.39 -6.67
C THR A 153 -4.03 -6.33 -5.61
N GLY A 154 -3.67 -5.95 -4.39
CA GLY A 154 -4.60 -5.71 -3.29
C GLY A 154 -5.66 -4.67 -3.64
N VAL A 155 -5.28 -3.54 -4.24
CA VAL A 155 -6.23 -2.52 -4.72
C VAL A 155 -7.23 -3.13 -5.70
N TYR A 156 -6.79 -3.90 -6.72
CA TYR A 156 -7.72 -4.55 -7.65
C TYR A 156 -8.67 -5.52 -6.94
N ALA A 157 -8.14 -6.39 -6.08
CA ALA A 157 -8.94 -7.39 -5.39
C ALA A 157 -9.95 -6.77 -4.41
N LEU A 158 -9.59 -5.67 -3.74
CA LEU A 158 -10.50 -4.92 -2.88
C LEU A 158 -11.61 -4.22 -3.67
N LEU A 159 -11.29 -3.64 -4.83
CA LEU A 159 -12.30 -3.04 -5.72
C LEU A 159 -13.29 -4.11 -6.23
N GLU A 160 -12.78 -5.28 -6.62
CA GLU A 160 -13.62 -6.42 -7.02
C GLU A 160 -14.56 -6.87 -5.88
N GLN A 161 -14.02 -7.00 -4.67
CA GLN A 161 -14.81 -7.36 -3.48
C GLN A 161 -15.83 -6.26 -3.09
N ALA A 162 -15.56 -4.99 -3.42
CA ALA A 162 -16.50 -3.89 -3.28
C ALA A 162 -17.59 -3.85 -4.37
N GLY A 163 -17.60 -4.82 -5.29
CA GLY A 163 -18.57 -4.92 -6.39
C GLY A 163 -18.20 -4.10 -7.62
N ILE A 164 -17.00 -3.52 -7.66
CA ILE A 164 -16.47 -2.82 -8.83
C ILE A 164 -15.81 -3.86 -9.72
N LYS A 165 -16.45 -4.16 -10.85
CA LYS A 165 -15.93 -5.16 -11.79
C LYS A 165 -14.59 -4.70 -12.34
N VAL A 166 -13.51 -5.37 -11.94
CA VAL A 166 -12.17 -5.11 -12.47
C VAL A 166 -12.12 -5.61 -13.91
N ASP A 167 -11.99 -4.68 -14.84
CA ASP A 167 -11.77 -5.00 -16.26
C ASP A 167 -10.33 -5.48 -16.44
N LYS A 168 -10.12 -6.68 -16.99
CA LYS A 168 -8.76 -7.17 -17.27
C LYS A 168 -7.98 -6.24 -18.19
N GLN A 169 -8.67 -5.50 -19.08
CA GLN A 169 -8.03 -4.48 -19.91
C GLN A 169 -7.55 -3.28 -19.08
N ALA A 170 -8.20 -2.97 -17.96
CA ALA A 170 -7.74 -1.91 -17.06
C ALA A 170 -6.38 -2.24 -16.44
N ILE A 171 -6.12 -3.52 -16.17
CA ILE A 171 -4.85 -3.98 -15.61
C ILE A 171 -3.73 -3.83 -16.66
N VAL A 172 -3.98 -4.28 -17.90
CA VAL A 172 -3.04 -4.13 -19.03
C VAL A 172 -2.69 -2.66 -19.27
N VAL A 173 -3.68 -1.77 -19.17
CA VAL A 173 -3.49 -0.33 -19.29
C VAL A 173 -2.59 0.19 -18.17
N ALA A 174 -2.85 -0.18 -16.91
CA ALA A 174 -2.05 0.27 -15.76
C ALA A 174 -0.59 -0.21 -15.83
N GLU A 175 -0.32 -1.45 -16.26
CA GLU A 175 1.04 -1.95 -16.45
C GLU A 175 1.79 -1.19 -17.54
N LYS A 176 1.11 -0.87 -18.63
CA LYS A 176 1.69 -0.04 -19.69
C LYS A 176 2.04 1.35 -19.20
N GLU A 177 1.26 1.93 -18.29
CA GLU A 177 1.58 3.23 -17.70
C GLU A 177 2.86 3.19 -16.87
N ILE A 178 3.06 2.15 -16.06
CA ILE A 178 4.33 1.96 -15.32
C ILE A 178 5.50 1.98 -16.31
N LYS A 179 5.41 1.15 -17.36
CA LYS A 179 6.45 1.05 -18.39
C LYS A 179 6.67 2.37 -19.12
N ILE A 180 5.61 3.12 -19.43
CA ILE A 180 5.71 4.43 -20.09
C ILE A 180 6.46 5.42 -19.20
N VAL A 181 6.16 5.46 -17.90
CA VAL A 181 6.83 6.34 -16.94
C VAL A 181 8.30 5.96 -16.81
N GLU A 182 8.62 4.66 -16.67
CA GLU A 182 10.00 4.17 -16.62
C GLU A 182 10.78 4.43 -17.91
N ASP A 183 10.18 4.22 -19.07
CA ASP A 183 10.82 4.47 -20.36
C ASP A 183 11.01 5.98 -20.60
N ALA A 184 10.07 6.82 -20.14
CA ALA A 184 10.22 8.27 -20.21
C ALA A 184 11.40 8.78 -19.37
N LYS A 185 11.67 8.16 -18.20
CA LYS A 185 12.81 8.48 -17.33
C LYS A 185 14.19 8.24 -17.96
N LYS A 186 14.27 7.41 -19.00
CA LYS A 186 15.52 7.22 -19.77
C LYS A 186 15.89 8.48 -20.56
N SER A 187 14.96 9.42 -20.73
CA SER A 187 15.21 10.76 -21.25
C SER A 187 15.38 11.75 -20.10
N THR A 188 16.40 12.61 -20.16
CA THR A 188 16.69 13.59 -19.10
C THR A 188 15.70 14.76 -19.04
N ASP A 189 14.81 14.89 -20.03
CA ASP A 189 14.06 16.12 -20.29
C ASP A 189 12.56 16.00 -19.94
N ILE A 190 12.11 14.87 -19.39
CA ILE A 190 10.69 14.60 -19.09
C ILE A 190 10.52 14.25 -17.61
N THR A 191 9.62 14.96 -16.92
CA THR A 191 9.24 14.66 -15.53
C THR A 191 8.07 13.69 -15.44
N ASP A 192 7.94 12.99 -14.31
CA ASP A 192 6.80 12.07 -14.05
C ASP A 192 5.46 12.80 -14.18
N ASN A 193 5.38 14.06 -13.73
CA ASN A 193 4.17 14.88 -13.86
C ASN A 193 3.83 15.17 -15.33
N GLN A 194 4.83 15.46 -16.17
CA GLN A 194 4.61 15.71 -17.60
C GLN A 194 4.11 14.46 -18.32
N ILE A 195 4.70 13.29 -18.06
CA ILE A 195 4.27 12.05 -18.69
C ILE A 195 2.90 11.57 -18.16
N ASN A 196 2.63 11.71 -16.87
CA ASN A 196 1.32 11.37 -16.28
C ASN A 196 0.21 12.29 -16.82
N LYS A 197 0.52 13.59 -17.01
CA LYS A 197 -0.40 14.53 -17.67
C LYS A 197 -0.69 14.09 -19.11
N LEU A 198 0.32 13.72 -19.90
CA LEU A 198 0.12 13.22 -21.27
C LEU A 198 -0.76 11.96 -21.30
N ILE A 199 -0.49 10.98 -20.45
CA ILE A 199 -1.28 9.75 -20.32
C ILE A 199 -2.75 10.08 -20.09
N ALA A 200 -3.01 11.02 -19.19
CA ALA A 200 -4.34 11.36 -18.78
C ALA A 200 -5.10 12.23 -19.82
N GLU A 201 -4.40 13.10 -20.56
CA GLU A 201 -4.95 13.78 -21.74
C GLU A 201 -5.27 12.80 -22.88
N ILE A 202 -4.41 11.79 -23.11
CA ILE A 202 -4.67 10.69 -24.05
C ILE A 202 -5.94 9.94 -23.65
N LYS A 203 -6.07 9.53 -22.39
CA LYS A 203 -7.29 8.86 -21.90
C LYS A 203 -8.52 9.73 -22.05
N THR A 204 -8.40 11.04 -21.84
CA THR A 204 -9.50 12.00 -22.03
C THR A 204 -9.93 12.05 -23.50
N GLU A 205 -8.99 12.18 -24.44
CA GLU A 205 -9.28 12.17 -25.87
C GLU A 205 -9.91 10.84 -26.31
N VAL A 206 -9.35 9.71 -25.87
CA VAL A 206 -9.91 8.38 -26.15
C VAL A 206 -11.34 8.27 -25.62
N THR A 207 -11.61 8.70 -24.38
CA THR A 207 -12.95 8.65 -23.79
C THR A 207 -13.95 9.47 -24.60
N ASN A 208 -13.55 10.66 -25.06
CA ASN A 208 -14.39 11.50 -25.92
C ASN A 208 -14.72 10.82 -27.25
N LEU A 209 -13.74 10.17 -27.89
CA LEU A 209 -13.93 9.45 -29.15
C LEU A 209 -14.86 8.24 -28.96
N VAL A 210 -14.56 7.37 -27.99
CA VAL A 210 -15.33 6.16 -27.70
C VAL A 210 -16.77 6.50 -27.30
N SER A 211 -16.96 7.48 -26.41
CA SER A 211 -18.30 7.91 -25.96
C SER A 211 -19.13 8.54 -27.09
N SER A 212 -18.48 9.07 -28.12
CA SER A 212 -19.14 9.63 -29.32
C SER A 212 -19.35 8.59 -30.43
N GLY A 213 -18.95 7.34 -30.23
CA GLY A 213 -19.04 6.27 -31.24
C GLY A 213 -18.00 6.37 -32.36
N ASN A 214 -16.94 7.18 -32.18
CA ASN A 214 -15.88 7.34 -33.16
C ASN A 214 -14.80 6.24 -32.99
N ALA A 215 -14.18 5.85 -34.10
CA ALA A 215 -13.03 4.96 -34.07
C ALA A 215 -11.82 5.66 -33.41
N VAL A 216 -11.06 4.90 -32.63
CA VAL A 216 -9.84 5.39 -31.98
C VAL A 216 -8.63 5.03 -32.83
N ASP A 217 -7.94 6.05 -33.35
CA ASP A 217 -6.60 5.91 -33.93
C ASP A 217 -5.56 6.36 -32.91
N GLY A 218 -4.83 5.41 -32.34
CA GLY A 218 -3.83 5.69 -31.30
C GLY A 218 -2.70 6.62 -31.77
N ASN A 219 -2.33 6.61 -33.05
CA ASN A 219 -1.30 7.51 -33.57
C ASN A 219 -1.82 8.95 -33.63
N GLU A 220 -3.04 9.16 -34.13
CA GLU A 220 -3.64 10.49 -34.21
C GLU A 220 -3.94 11.07 -32.84
N VAL A 221 -4.42 10.24 -31.89
CA VAL A 221 -4.62 10.66 -30.50
C VAL A 221 -3.31 11.15 -29.87
N VAL A 222 -2.23 10.37 -29.95
CA VAL A 222 -0.95 10.75 -29.34
C VAL A 222 -0.37 12.00 -30.01
N LYS A 223 -0.43 12.11 -31.35
CA LYS A 223 0.02 13.32 -32.07
C LYS A 223 -0.76 14.56 -31.67
N LYS A 224 -2.10 14.45 -31.54
CA LYS A 224 -2.96 15.56 -31.12
C LYS A 224 -2.59 16.04 -29.71
N VAL A 225 -2.40 15.12 -28.78
CA VAL A 225 -2.01 15.44 -27.40
C VAL A 225 -0.61 16.08 -27.34
N LEU A 226 0.35 15.58 -28.12
CA LEU A 226 1.69 16.19 -28.19
C LEU A 226 1.69 17.57 -28.82
N ALA A 227 0.84 17.83 -29.82
CA ALA A 227 0.68 19.16 -30.40
C ALA A 227 0.20 20.20 -29.35
N ASN A 228 -0.57 19.76 -28.36
CA ASN A 228 -1.01 20.59 -27.23
C ASN A 228 0.06 20.75 -26.14
N ASN A 229 1.15 19.96 -26.18
CA ASN A 229 2.25 19.99 -25.22
C ASN A 229 3.61 20.11 -25.93
N PRO A 230 3.87 21.22 -26.66
CA PRO A 230 5.01 21.34 -27.58
C PRO A 230 6.39 21.32 -26.91
N THR A 231 6.44 21.47 -25.59
CA THR A 231 7.68 21.41 -24.79
C THR A 231 8.13 19.97 -24.51
N ILE A 232 7.26 18.98 -24.64
CA ILE A 232 7.57 17.58 -24.33
C ILE A 232 8.10 16.87 -25.57
N LYS A 233 9.33 16.35 -25.49
CA LYS A 233 9.98 15.58 -26.56
C LYS A 233 10.10 14.12 -26.17
N LEU A 234 9.22 13.28 -26.72
CA LEU A 234 9.19 11.85 -26.38
C LEU A 234 10.22 11.02 -27.19
N PRO A 235 10.88 10.03 -26.57
CA PRO A 235 11.56 8.96 -27.29
C PRO A 235 10.61 8.19 -28.21
N ALA A 236 11.11 7.68 -29.34
CA ALA A 236 10.32 6.91 -30.30
C ALA A 236 9.68 5.65 -29.67
N SER A 237 10.40 5.01 -28.74
CA SER A 237 9.88 3.87 -27.97
C SER A 237 8.65 4.26 -27.13
N THR A 238 8.73 5.38 -26.40
CA THR A 238 7.65 5.88 -25.54
C THR A 238 6.41 6.24 -26.38
N PHE A 239 6.59 6.81 -27.57
CA PHE A 239 5.49 7.10 -28.49
C PHE A 239 4.70 5.84 -28.88
N GLU A 240 5.39 4.75 -29.23
CA GLU A 240 4.71 3.49 -29.59
C GLU A 240 3.98 2.87 -28.40
N VAL A 241 4.54 2.93 -27.19
CA VAL A 241 3.85 2.42 -26.00
C VAL A 241 2.62 3.26 -25.67
N LEU A 242 2.67 4.60 -25.80
CA LEU A 242 1.51 5.48 -25.62
C LEU A 242 0.40 5.22 -26.65
N LYS A 243 0.77 4.93 -27.90
CA LYS A 243 -0.20 4.52 -28.93
C LYS A 243 -0.91 3.22 -28.53
N GLN A 244 -0.17 2.23 -28.03
CA GLN A 244 -0.77 0.98 -27.54
C GLN A 244 -1.65 1.21 -26.31
N LEU A 245 -1.21 2.06 -25.38
CA LEU A 245 -2.00 2.48 -24.22
C LEU A 245 -3.35 3.07 -24.66
N ALA A 246 -3.36 3.98 -25.63
CA ALA A 246 -4.59 4.59 -26.15
C ALA A 246 -5.56 3.54 -26.71
N LEU A 247 -5.04 2.56 -27.46
CA LEU A 247 -5.84 1.49 -28.06
C LEU A 247 -6.39 0.51 -27.03
N ASP A 248 -5.61 0.15 -26.01
CA ASP A 248 -6.09 -0.76 -24.96
C ASP A 248 -7.05 -0.05 -24.02
N TYR A 249 -6.78 1.20 -23.67
CA TYR A 249 -7.70 2.01 -22.88
C TYR A 249 -9.05 2.16 -23.59
N ALA A 250 -9.07 2.33 -24.92
CA ALA A 250 -10.31 2.39 -25.70
C ALA A 250 -11.18 1.13 -25.61
N ARG A 251 -10.59 -0.02 -25.26
CA ARG A 251 -11.30 -1.31 -25.09
C ARG A 251 -11.88 -1.49 -23.69
N THR A 252 -11.54 -0.62 -22.74
CA THR A 252 -12.02 -0.72 -21.37
C THR A 252 -13.48 -0.28 -21.26
N GLU A 253 -14.21 -0.82 -20.28
CA GLU A 253 -15.57 -0.33 -19.99
C GLU A 253 -15.57 1.13 -19.53
N VAL A 254 -14.56 1.57 -18.78
CA VAL A 254 -14.47 2.94 -18.26
C VAL A 254 -14.29 4.01 -19.33
N ALA A 255 -13.69 3.67 -20.49
CA ALA A 255 -13.51 4.61 -21.60
C ALA A 255 -14.83 4.94 -22.33
N LYS A 256 -15.92 4.20 -22.06
CA LYS A 256 -17.26 4.47 -22.59
C LYS A 256 -18.04 5.49 -21.76
N HIS A 257 -17.48 5.92 -20.63
CA HIS A 257 -18.18 6.69 -19.61
C HIS A 257 -17.56 8.08 -19.45
N THR A 258 -18.29 9.14 -19.86
CA THR A 258 -17.77 10.52 -19.82
C THR A 258 -17.50 11.04 -18.41
N ASP A 259 -18.15 10.48 -17.39
CA ASP A 259 -17.87 10.79 -15.99
C ASP A 259 -16.50 10.28 -15.53
N THR A 260 -15.89 9.32 -16.23
CA THR A 260 -14.49 8.93 -16.05
C THR A 260 -13.54 10.10 -16.32
N ILE A 261 -13.87 10.98 -17.29
CA ILE A 261 -13.04 12.17 -17.59
C ILE A 261 -12.92 13.05 -16.34
N LYS A 262 -13.99 13.20 -15.55
CA LYS A 262 -13.93 13.99 -14.32
C LYS A 262 -13.00 13.37 -13.29
N GLN A 263 -12.94 12.05 -13.22
CA GLN A 263 -12.04 11.33 -12.31
C GLN A 263 -10.58 11.46 -12.76
N ILE A 264 -10.33 11.31 -14.07
CA ILE A 264 -9.01 11.50 -14.69
C ILE A 264 -8.55 12.95 -14.53
N GLN A 265 -9.41 13.93 -14.78
CA GLN A 265 -9.05 15.33 -14.60
C GLN A 265 -8.71 15.62 -13.14
N LYS A 266 -9.46 15.08 -12.17
CA LYS A 266 -9.12 15.17 -10.75
C LYS A 266 -7.84 14.41 -10.37
N SER A 267 -7.37 13.44 -11.14
CA SER A 267 -6.08 12.79 -10.87
C SER A 267 -4.89 13.63 -11.32
N ILE A 268 -5.07 14.56 -12.26
CA ILE A 268 -4.01 15.45 -12.78
C ILE A 268 -4.13 16.87 -12.25
N ASP A 269 -5.35 17.32 -11.93
CA ASP A 269 -5.59 18.61 -11.32
C ASP A 269 -4.84 18.57 -10.00
N VAL A 270 -3.74 19.31 -9.90
CA VAL A 270 -2.99 19.44 -8.65
C VAL A 270 -3.43 20.76 -8.02
N SER A 271 -4.74 20.89 -7.82
CA SER A 271 -5.27 21.97 -6.99
C SER A 271 -4.67 21.87 -5.59
N GLU A 272 -4.55 23.00 -4.88
CA GLU A 272 -3.94 23.14 -3.54
C GLU A 272 -4.44 22.15 -2.47
N ASN A 273 -5.45 21.34 -2.78
CA ASN A 273 -6.14 20.38 -1.93
C ASN A 273 -5.94 18.92 -2.35
N HIS A 274 -5.01 18.60 -3.26
CA HIS A 274 -4.83 17.22 -3.69
C HIS A 274 -4.16 16.33 -2.62
N PRO A 275 -4.76 15.19 -2.27
CA PRO A 275 -4.31 14.31 -1.20
C PRO A 275 -3.34 13.21 -1.68
N TYR A 276 -2.57 13.47 -2.75
CA TYR A 276 -1.48 12.56 -3.12
C TYR A 276 -0.27 12.85 -2.27
N ALA A 277 0.16 11.84 -1.52
CA ALA A 277 1.52 11.78 -1.00
C ALA A 277 2.51 12.33 -2.04
N VAL A 278 3.23 13.40 -1.69
CA VAL A 278 4.21 13.98 -2.59
C VAL A 278 5.38 13.00 -2.68
N ASP A 279 5.48 12.28 -3.79
CA ASP A 279 6.66 11.50 -4.09
C ASP A 279 7.78 12.45 -4.51
N LEU A 280 8.65 12.80 -3.57
CA LEU A 280 9.79 13.67 -3.86
C LEU A 280 10.76 13.04 -4.86
N SER A 281 10.82 11.71 -4.98
CA SER A 281 11.79 11.02 -5.87
C SER A 281 11.56 11.32 -7.36
N GLN A 282 10.38 11.83 -7.72
CA GLN A 282 10.08 12.27 -9.08
C GLN A 282 10.87 13.52 -9.51
N TYR A 283 11.47 14.24 -8.55
CA TYR A 283 12.24 15.46 -8.79
C TYR A 283 13.75 15.21 -8.79
N GLY A 284 14.17 13.95 -8.86
CA GLY A 284 15.56 13.53 -8.75
C GLY A 284 16.02 13.41 -7.30
N ASP A 285 17.29 13.07 -7.12
CA ASP A 285 17.86 12.84 -5.79
C ASP A 285 17.96 14.13 -4.96
N ARG A 286 18.31 15.25 -5.60
CA ARG A 286 18.52 16.54 -4.97
C ARG A 286 17.58 17.59 -5.54
N VAL A 287 16.77 18.18 -4.68
CA VAL A 287 15.83 19.24 -5.03
C VAL A 287 16.22 20.52 -4.31
N GLY A 288 16.45 21.59 -5.07
CA GLY A 288 16.70 22.92 -4.56
C GLY A 288 15.41 23.70 -4.43
N PHE A 289 15.19 24.30 -3.27
CA PHE A 289 14.06 25.13 -2.96
C PHE A 289 14.56 26.52 -2.59
N VAL A 290 13.98 27.54 -3.21
CA VAL A 290 14.36 28.94 -3.01
C VAL A 290 13.18 29.71 -2.43
N ALA A 291 13.48 30.59 -1.48
CA ALA A 291 12.48 31.53 -0.98
C ALA A 291 12.10 32.53 -2.08
N LYS A 292 10.82 32.87 -2.20
CA LYS A 292 10.43 34.06 -2.97
C LYS A 292 10.94 35.29 -2.20
N SER A 293 11.86 36.03 -2.80
CA SER A 293 12.64 37.15 -2.23
C SER A 293 11.95 37.95 -1.11
N GLY A 294 12.61 38.12 0.04
CA GLY A 294 12.19 39.03 1.11
C GLY A 294 11.82 38.40 2.47
N SER A 295 11.80 37.08 2.59
CA SER A 295 11.53 36.37 3.86
C SER A 295 12.83 36.03 4.61
N GLY A 296 12.87 36.30 5.92
CA GLY A 296 14.02 35.96 6.76
C GLY A 296 14.32 34.46 6.76
N TYR A 297 15.60 34.12 6.61
CA TYR A 297 16.32 32.84 6.83
C TYR A 297 15.60 31.51 6.53
N PRO A 298 16.22 30.54 5.82
CA PRO A 298 17.38 30.61 4.90
C PRO A 298 16.96 30.96 3.47
N SER A 299 17.91 31.42 2.62
CA SER A 299 17.64 31.81 1.22
C SER A 299 17.32 30.62 0.32
N ASP A 300 17.99 29.50 0.59
CA ASP A 300 17.95 28.27 -0.19
C ASP A 300 17.95 27.06 0.75
N ILE A 301 17.10 26.07 0.44
CA ILE A 301 16.97 24.78 1.12
C ILE A 301 17.22 23.70 0.06
N VAL A 302 18.08 22.74 0.35
CA VAL A 302 18.30 21.59 -0.54
C VAL A 302 17.90 20.31 0.20
N VAL A 303 16.99 19.56 -0.40
CA VAL A 303 16.57 18.24 0.11
C VAL A 303 17.24 17.18 -0.75
N SER A 304 17.98 16.28 -0.10
CA SER A 304 18.53 15.06 -0.68
C SER A 304 17.75 13.85 -0.19
N LEU A 305 17.10 13.14 -1.09
CA LEU A 305 16.18 12.06 -0.76
C LEU A 305 16.89 10.74 -0.51
N SER A 306 17.88 10.37 -1.34
CA SER A 306 18.64 9.13 -1.14
C SER A 306 19.44 9.16 0.15
N GLU A 307 19.92 10.35 0.55
CA GLU A 307 20.68 10.52 1.78
C GLU A 307 19.79 10.83 3.00
N GLY A 308 18.50 11.11 2.78
CA GLY A 308 17.59 11.61 3.83
C GLY A 308 18.14 12.84 4.52
N LYS A 309 18.76 13.76 3.75
CA LYS A 309 19.42 14.96 4.26
C LYS A 309 18.72 16.22 3.80
N ILE A 310 18.62 17.19 4.70
CA ILE A 310 18.24 18.56 4.38
C ILE A 310 19.42 19.48 4.67
N SER A 311 19.71 20.38 3.74
CA SER A 311 20.74 21.39 3.94
C SER A 311 20.20 22.79 3.71
N TYR A 312 20.67 23.70 4.55
CA TYR A 312 20.31 25.10 4.52
C TYR A 312 21.54 25.93 4.14
N GLU A 313 21.32 27.10 3.54
CA GLU A 313 22.38 28.11 3.31
C GLU A 313 23.60 27.54 2.58
N ARG A 314 23.37 26.90 1.43
CA ARG A 314 24.44 26.30 0.59
C ARG A 314 25.28 25.22 1.32
N GLY A 315 24.68 24.52 2.28
CA GLY A 315 25.33 23.41 2.99
C GLY A 315 26.02 23.78 4.29
N THR A 316 25.81 25.00 4.79
CA THR A 316 26.41 25.46 6.06
C THR A 316 25.78 24.76 7.26
N ALA A 317 24.50 24.42 7.18
CA ALA A 317 23.79 23.59 8.16
C ALA A 317 23.19 22.38 7.45
N VAL A 318 23.46 21.17 7.97
CA VAL A 318 22.99 19.90 7.41
C VAL A 318 22.36 19.08 8.51
N GLY A 319 21.15 18.60 8.27
CA GLY A 319 20.49 17.63 9.13
C GLY A 319 19.94 16.46 8.34
N HIS A 320 19.39 15.51 9.07
CA HIS A 320 18.67 14.38 8.51
C HIS A 320 17.17 14.61 8.65
N PHE A 321 16.34 13.96 7.83
CA PHE A 321 14.91 13.97 8.01
C PHE A 321 14.33 12.56 7.83
N THR A 322 13.16 12.33 8.43
CA THR A 322 12.27 11.24 8.03
C THR A 322 11.08 11.84 7.30
N ALA A 323 10.56 11.14 6.28
CA ALA A 323 9.37 11.57 5.56
C ALA A 323 8.16 10.75 6.03
N GLU A 324 7.05 11.44 6.30
CA GLU A 324 5.76 10.84 6.62
C GLU A 324 4.70 11.39 5.67
N ASN A 325 3.86 10.51 5.12
CA ASN A 325 2.64 10.95 4.44
C ASN A 325 1.48 10.97 5.42
N ILE A 326 0.86 12.13 5.57
CA ILE A 326 -0.21 12.39 6.53
C ILE A 326 -1.56 12.51 5.84
N SER A 327 -2.64 12.41 6.63
CA SER A 327 -3.95 12.88 6.17
C SER A 327 -3.88 14.37 5.86
N THR A 328 -4.57 14.77 4.78
CA THR A 328 -4.57 16.15 4.31
C THR A 328 -4.92 17.12 5.44
N ARG A 329 -4.03 18.08 5.68
CA ARG A 329 -4.13 19.09 6.73
C ARG A 329 -4.05 20.47 6.08
N ALA A 330 -4.93 21.38 6.46
CA ALA A 330 -4.79 22.79 6.09
C ALA A 330 -3.76 23.47 7.00
N ILE A 331 -2.84 24.25 6.41
CA ILE A 331 -1.91 25.13 7.12
C ILE A 331 -1.95 26.53 6.52
N ASP A 332 -1.65 27.54 7.33
CA ASP A 332 -1.51 28.92 6.87
C ASP A 332 -0.06 29.19 6.43
N VAL A 333 0.09 29.62 5.18
CA VAL A 333 1.37 29.95 4.54
C VAL A 333 1.43 31.44 4.19
N LEU A 334 2.57 32.07 4.45
CA LEU A 334 2.82 33.47 4.16
C LEU A 334 3.13 33.68 2.67
N ASN A 335 2.41 34.60 2.04
CA ASN A 335 2.71 35.10 0.72
C ASN A 335 3.83 36.15 0.77
N PRO A 336 4.56 36.38 -0.34
CA PRO A 336 5.58 37.43 -0.42
C PRO A 336 5.04 38.84 -0.16
N ASP A 337 3.75 39.08 -0.37
CA ASP A 337 3.09 40.36 -0.11
C ASP A 337 2.68 40.55 1.38
N GLY A 338 3.02 39.59 2.25
CA GLY A 338 2.70 39.59 3.67
C GLY A 338 1.29 39.09 4.02
N THR A 339 0.49 38.69 3.02
CA THR A 339 -0.82 38.06 3.27
C THR A 339 -0.67 36.57 3.59
N THR A 340 -1.61 35.97 4.33
CA THR A 340 -1.63 34.53 4.55
C THR A 340 -2.62 33.86 3.61
N ARG A 341 -2.31 32.64 3.17
CA ARG A 341 -3.24 31.76 2.46
C ARG A 341 -3.22 30.36 3.06
N GLN A 342 -4.38 29.70 3.07
CA GLN A 342 -4.43 28.29 3.41
C GLN A 342 -3.93 27.44 2.25
N VAL A 343 -3.05 26.50 2.55
CA VAL A 343 -2.66 25.42 1.65
C VAL A 343 -2.91 24.10 2.36
N ASN A 344 -3.30 23.07 1.61
CA ASN A 344 -3.39 21.74 2.17
C ASN A 344 -2.08 20.99 1.92
N VAL A 345 -1.63 20.31 2.97
CA VAL A 345 -0.38 19.56 3.01
C VAL A 345 -0.67 18.12 3.39
N ASN A 346 0.10 17.20 2.83
CA ASN A 346 -0.13 15.77 2.97
C ASN A 346 1.18 14.97 3.11
N THR A 347 2.31 15.65 3.16
CA THR A 347 3.63 15.06 3.40
C THR A 347 4.38 15.96 4.37
N ILE A 348 4.98 15.37 5.40
CA ILE A 348 5.83 16.03 6.39
C ILE A 348 7.24 15.47 6.27
N LEU A 349 8.23 16.36 6.33
CA LEU A 349 9.62 16.02 6.60
C LEU A 349 9.90 16.38 8.06
N HIS A 350 10.11 15.37 8.90
CA HIS A 350 10.46 15.55 10.29
C HIS A 350 11.96 15.80 10.39
N VAL A 351 12.34 17.05 10.71
CA VAL A 351 13.74 17.44 10.90
C VAL A 351 14.03 17.50 12.40
N PRO A 352 14.78 16.54 12.99
CA PRO A 352 15.09 16.51 14.40
C PRO A 352 16.07 17.63 14.79
N VAL A 353 16.07 17.98 16.06
CA VAL A 353 16.85 19.10 16.63
C VAL A 353 18.37 18.88 16.52
N SER A 354 18.82 17.62 16.39
CA SER A 354 20.25 17.27 16.39
C SER A 354 21.02 17.93 15.24
N GLY A 355 21.87 18.92 15.57
CA GLY A 355 22.80 19.56 14.63
C GLY A 355 22.26 20.80 13.90
N LEU A 356 20.97 21.14 14.06
CA LEU A 356 20.33 22.24 13.34
C LEU A 356 19.77 23.36 14.23
N GLY A 357 19.67 23.15 15.55
CA GLY A 357 19.19 24.18 16.48
C GLY A 357 17.79 24.69 16.12
N ASP A 358 17.66 25.99 15.93
CA ASP A 358 16.40 26.65 15.57
C ASP A 358 15.88 26.29 14.17
N LEU A 359 16.73 25.72 13.29
CA LEU A 359 16.35 25.24 11.94
C LEU A 359 15.73 23.83 11.95
N SER A 360 15.25 23.37 13.10
CA SER A 360 14.56 22.09 13.27
C SER A 360 13.04 22.26 13.27
N GLY A 361 12.31 21.16 13.04
CA GLY A 361 10.85 21.14 13.03
C GLY A 361 10.25 20.46 11.81
N ASP A 362 8.93 20.33 11.83
CA ASP A 362 8.16 19.73 10.75
C ASP A 362 8.11 20.69 9.56
N ILE A 363 8.60 20.23 8.42
CA ILE A 363 8.49 20.92 7.13
C ILE A 363 7.41 20.21 6.33
N PHE A 364 6.47 20.96 5.79
CA PHE A 364 5.41 20.39 4.98
C PHE A 364 5.76 20.47 3.51
N VAL A 365 5.56 19.37 2.80
CA VAL A 365 5.75 19.30 1.34
C VAL A 365 4.36 19.30 0.70
N PHE A 366 4.19 20.11 -0.33
CA PHE A 366 2.95 20.19 -1.09
C PHE A 366 3.21 20.62 -2.53
N VAL A 367 2.17 20.61 -3.36
CA VAL A 367 2.20 21.19 -4.69
C VAL A 367 1.32 22.44 -4.67
N ASN A 368 1.85 23.57 -5.14
CA ASN A 368 1.16 24.86 -5.10
C ASN A 368 0.24 25.07 -6.32
N ARG A 369 -0.46 26.22 -6.37
CA ARG A 369 -1.39 26.58 -7.47
C ARG A 369 -0.77 26.56 -8.87
N ASP A 370 0.54 26.78 -8.96
CA ASP A 370 1.27 26.82 -10.21
C ASP A 370 1.71 25.42 -10.65
N ASN A 371 1.23 24.37 -9.97
CA ASN A 371 1.62 22.97 -10.18
C ASN A 371 3.12 22.74 -9.94
N GLN A 372 3.70 23.49 -9.01
CA GLN A 372 5.10 23.37 -8.61
C GLN A 372 5.19 22.76 -7.21
N LEU A 373 6.16 21.87 -7.04
CA LEU A 373 6.54 21.40 -5.72
C LEU A 373 6.98 22.58 -4.85
N ALA A 374 6.51 22.57 -3.60
CA ALA A 374 6.83 23.59 -2.61
C ALA A 374 7.07 22.95 -1.23
N LEU A 375 7.84 23.67 -0.42
CA LEU A 375 8.00 23.41 1.01
C LEU A 375 7.37 24.54 1.81
N ALA A 376 6.75 24.19 2.93
CA ALA A 376 6.31 25.11 3.96
C ALA A 376 7.14 24.85 5.22
N THR A 377 8.05 25.76 5.56
CA THR A 377 8.89 25.67 6.75
C THR A 377 8.33 26.51 7.89
N PRO A 378 8.62 26.18 9.16
CA PRO A 378 8.42 27.11 10.25
C PRO A 378 9.07 28.47 9.97
N ASP A 379 8.48 29.56 10.47
CA ASP A 379 9.14 30.85 10.50
C ASP A 379 10.26 30.84 11.57
N TYR A 380 11.49 30.73 11.09
CA TYR A 380 12.69 30.70 11.94
C TYR A 380 13.06 32.06 12.54
N SER A 381 12.32 33.14 12.23
CA SER A 381 12.53 34.47 12.82
C SER A 381 11.93 34.62 14.22
N GLY A 382 11.22 33.61 14.72
CA GLY A 382 10.60 33.61 16.05
C GLY A 382 9.17 34.19 16.09
N SER A 383 8.57 34.49 14.92
CA SER A 383 7.15 34.82 14.83
C SER A 383 6.31 33.54 14.98
N THR A 384 5.41 33.52 15.96
CA THR A 384 4.57 32.35 16.20
C THR A 384 3.33 32.42 15.32
N ALA A 385 3.29 31.56 14.29
CA ALA A 385 2.09 30.96 13.66
C ALA A 385 2.00 30.99 12.12
N VAL A 386 3.08 31.22 11.36
CA VAL A 386 2.99 31.20 9.88
C VAL A 386 4.11 30.37 9.26
N TYR A 387 3.78 29.55 8.26
CA TYR A 387 4.76 28.81 7.47
C TYR A 387 5.26 29.64 6.29
N LEU A 388 6.55 29.54 5.95
CA LEU A 388 7.16 30.20 4.80
C LEU A 388 7.18 29.24 3.60
N GLU A 389 6.70 29.70 2.44
CA GLU A 389 6.73 28.91 1.20
C GLU A 389 8.08 29.03 0.48
N TYR A 390 8.65 27.89 0.14
CA TYR A 390 9.77 27.75 -0.77
C TYR A 390 9.32 26.98 -2.00
N VAL A 391 9.71 27.43 -3.19
CA VAL A 391 9.37 26.77 -4.46
C VAL A 391 10.64 26.19 -5.09
N VAL A 392 10.49 25.19 -5.96
CA VAL A 392 11.63 24.62 -6.70
C VAL A 392 12.35 25.73 -7.48
N GLY A 393 13.66 25.80 -7.30
CA GLY A 393 14.55 26.74 -7.97
C GLY A 393 15.85 26.07 -8.44
N GLU A 394 16.75 26.86 -9.03
CA GLU A 394 18.06 26.35 -9.44
C GLU A 394 18.88 25.91 -8.22
N LEU A 395 19.53 24.74 -8.31
CA LEU A 395 20.45 24.29 -7.28
C LEU A 395 21.59 25.30 -7.14
N PRO A 396 21.95 25.75 -5.92
CA PRO A 396 23.04 26.68 -5.72
C PRO A 396 24.35 26.05 -6.21
N VAL A 397 25.09 26.78 -7.05
CA VAL A 397 26.42 26.36 -7.51
C VAL A 397 27.33 26.21 -6.29
N GLN A 398 27.74 24.99 -5.99
CA GLN A 398 28.61 24.70 -4.86
C GLN A 398 29.98 25.36 -5.14
N ALA A 399 30.40 26.29 -4.27
CA ALA A 399 31.75 26.83 -4.34
C ALA A 399 32.73 25.67 -4.13
N ALA A 400 33.72 25.52 -5.02
CA ALA A 400 34.79 24.54 -4.86
C ALA A 400 35.40 24.69 -3.45
N PRO A 401 35.77 23.59 -2.77
CA PRO A 401 36.39 23.69 -1.46
C PRO A 401 37.65 24.54 -1.58
N VAL A 402 37.75 25.58 -0.77
CA VAL A 402 39.01 26.32 -0.59
C VAL A 402 39.93 25.37 0.16
N GLU A 403 40.88 24.75 -0.54
CA GLU A 403 41.96 24.00 0.10
C GLU A 403 42.71 24.94 1.05
N SER A 404 42.57 24.69 2.35
CA SER A 404 43.39 25.30 3.39
C SER A 404 44.82 24.82 3.20
N SER A 405 45.70 25.75 2.82
CA SER A 405 47.14 25.52 2.74
C SER A 405 47.71 25.20 4.13
N GLU A 406 47.98 23.93 4.40
CA GLU A 406 49.00 23.56 5.37
C GLU A 406 50.19 22.96 4.64
N THR A 407 51.30 23.68 4.78
CA THR A 407 52.64 23.38 4.28
C THR A 407 53.20 22.12 4.93
N VAL A 408 53.55 21.11 4.14
CA VAL A 408 54.57 20.10 4.50
C VAL A 408 55.57 19.98 3.35
N ALA A 409 56.85 20.05 3.71
CA ALA A 409 58.02 20.07 2.84
C ALA A 409 58.31 18.70 2.17
N PRO A 410 59.18 18.64 1.15
CA PRO A 410 59.11 17.66 0.07
C PRO A 410 59.92 16.38 0.35
N VAL A 411 59.44 15.25 -0.15
CA VAL A 411 60.26 14.05 -0.42
C VAL A 411 60.17 13.73 -1.91
N ALA A 412 61.34 13.64 -2.54
CA ALA A 412 61.56 13.42 -3.97
C ALA A 412 61.46 11.90 -4.34
N PRO A 413 61.41 11.55 -5.64
CA PRO A 413 60.65 10.41 -6.17
C PRO A 413 61.50 9.15 -6.43
N ALA A 414 60.82 8.01 -6.61
CA ALA A 414 61.38 6.84 -7.31
C ALA A 414 60.32 6.11 -8.16
N GLU A 415 60.53 6.24 -9.47
CA GLU A 415 60.21 5.42 -10.64
C GLU A 415 59.45 4.07 -10.54
N THR A 416 58.36 4.02 -11.33
CA THR A 416 57.93 3.02 -12.35
C THR A 416 58.25 1.53 -12.22
N THR A 417 57.24 0.69 -12.49
CA THR A 417 57.32 -0.38 -13.50
C THR A 417 55.93 -0.86 -13.95
N GLU A 418 55.89 -1.38 -15.17
CA GLU A 418 54.79 -1.57 -16.12
C GLU A 418 53.98 -2.89 -15.95
N THR A 419 52.71 -2.86 -16.40
CA THR A 419 51.87 -3.79 -17.23
C THR A 419 52.22 -5.31 -17.30
N PRO A 420 51.31 -6.30 -17.62
CA PRO A 420 50.07 -6.17 -18.38
C PRO A 420 48.88 -7.14 -18.03
N ALA A 421 47.86 -7.09 -18.90
CA ALA A 421 46.53 -7.71 -18.85
C ALA A 421 46.36 -9.03 -19.65
N VAL A 422 45.13 -9.60 -19.57
CA VAL A 422 44.43 -10.55 -20.51
C VAL A 422 44.61 -12.06 -20.18
N PRO A 423 43.68 -13.03 -20.45
CA PRO A 423 42.40 -13.00 -21.23
C PRO A 423 41.13 -13.63 -20.61
N ALA A 424 40.03 -13.41 -21.34
CA ALA A 424 38.77 -14.17 -21.35
C ALA A 424 38.89 -15.51 -22.12
N GLU A 425 38.05 -16.49 -21.78
CA GLU A 425 37.84 -17.68 -22.62
C GLU A 425 36.36 -18.11 -22.66
N THR A 426 35.95 -18.42 -23.88
CA THR A 426 34.67 -18.88 -24.42
C THR A 426 34.46 -20.38 -24.15
N THR A 427 33.21 -20.88 -24.13
CA THR A 427 32.91 -22.24 -24.63
C THR A 427 31.42 -22.38 -24.98
N GLU A 428 31.16 -23.30 -25.91
CA GLU A 428 30.05 -23.37 -26.86
C GLU A 428 28.78 -24.08 -26.37
N MET A 429 27.71 -23.90 -27.14
CA MET A 429 26.44 -24.64 -27.10
C MET A 429 26.58 -26.11 -27.56
N PRO A 430 25.52 -26.92 -27.39
CA PRO A 430 24.97 -27.58 -28.57
C PRO A 430 23.46 -27.41 -28.73
N VAL A 431 23.05 -27.48 -29.99
CA VAL A 431 21.68 -27.48 -30.52
C VAL A 431 21.13 -28.91 -30.52
N THR A 432 19.86 -29.09 -30.15
CA THR A 432 18.93 -29.98 -30.87
C THR A 432 17.50 -29.45 -30.74
N SER A 433 16.83 -29.40 -31.89
CA SER A 433 15.42 -29.10 -32.11
C SER A 433 14.63 -30.40 -32.22
N GLU A 434 13.47 -30.52 -31.57
CA GLU A 434 12.36 -31.30 -32.11
C GLU A 434 11.02 -30.89 -31.47
N THR A 435 10.00 -30.88 -32.33
CA THR A 435 8.61 -30.45 -32.19
C THR A 435 7.79 -31.47 -31.39
N ASN A 436 6.87 -31.02 -30.52
CA ASN A 436 5.59 -31.72 -30.29
C ASN A 436 4.57 -30.85 -29.55
N GLU A 437 3.32 -30.89 -30.06
CA GLU A 437 2.10 -30.35 -29.45
C GLU A 437 1.73 -31.08 -28.14
N PRO A 438 0.94 -30.47 -27.23
CA PRO A 438 0.75 -31.00 -25.89
C PRO A 438 -0.28 -32.13 -25.87
N VAL A 439 0.13 -33.30 -25.40
CA VAL A 439 -0.78 -34.34 -24.89
C VAL A 439 -0.96 -34.11 -23.40
N ALA A 440 -2.20 -34.07 -22.93
CA ALA A 440 -2.53 -33.99 -21.52
C ALA A 440 -2.01 -35.25 -20.79
N THR A 441 -1.01 -35.06 -19.94
CA THR A 441 -0.50 -36.12 -19.05
C THR A 441 -1.07 -35.88 -17.67
N THR A 442 -1.92 -36.79 -17.20
CA THR A 442 -2.32 -36.88 -15.81
C THR A 442 -1.06 -37.23 -15.00
N GLU A 443 -0.51 -36.26 -14.26
CA GLU A 443 0.62 -36.53 -13.37
C GLU A 443 0.17 -37.50 -12.27
N VAL A 444 0.79 -38.68 -12.22
CA VAL A 444 0.69 -39.59 -11.07
C VAL A 444 1.47 -38.92 -9.95
N VAL A 445 0.78 -38.32 -8.98
CA VAL A 445 1.40 -37.67 -7.83
C VAL A 445 2.04 -38.77 -6.96
N ASP A 446 3.36 -38.85 -6.96
CA ASP A 446 4.12 -39.76 -6.08
C ASP A 446 3.99 -39.27 -4.62
N ALA A 447 3.17 -39.98 -3.83
CA ALA A 447 2.76 -39.57 -2.49
C ALA A 447 3.04 -40.66 -1.42
N PRO A 448 4.30 -41.05 -1.19
CA PRO A 448 4.67 -42.15 -0.28
C PRO A 448 4.36 -41.91 1.21
N TYR A 449 4.13 -40.66 1.61
CA TYR A 449 3.78 -40.24 2.97
C TYR A 449 2.27 -40.00 3.19
N ALA A 450 1.42 -40.44 2.25
CA ALA A 450 -0.01 -40.17 2.31
C ALA A 450 -0.62 -40.82 3.53
N VAL A 451 -1.34 -40.04 4.33
CA VAL A 451 -2.05 -40.56 5.50
C VAL A 451 -3.23 -41.36 5.00
N ASP A 452 -3.27 -42.62 5.40
CA ASP A 452 -4.45 -43.46 5.22
C ASP A 452 -5.59 -42.87 6.05
N MET A 453 -6.66 -42.45 5.38
CA MET A 453 -7.81 -41.82 6.03
C MET A 453 -8.63 -42.79 6.89
N ASP A 454 -8.36 -44.09 6.81
CA ASP A 454 -8.90 -45.08 7.74
C ASP A 454 -8.25 -44.99 9.14
N LEU A 455 -7.06 -44.37 9.24
CA LEU A 455 -6.41 -44.07 10.53
C LEU A 455 -6.97 -42.80 11.19
N VAL A 456 -7.65 -41.95 10.42
CA VAL A 456 -8.27 -40.72 10.94
C VAL A 456 -9.68 -41.04 11.42
N HIS A 457 -9.95 -40.74 12.70
CA HIS A 457 -11.27 -40.98 13.29
C HIS A 457 -12.37 -40.22 12.54
N ASP A 458 -13.59 -40.78 12.52
CA ASP A 458 -14.74 -40.13 11.88
C ASP A 458 -15.07 -38.78 12.54
N GLN A 459 -14.85 -38.70 13.86
CA GLN A 459 -14.70 -37.48 14.63
C GLN A 459 -13.33 -37.55 15.32
N GLY A 460 -12.33 -36.87 14.75
CA GLY A 460 -10.99 -36.79 15.31
C GLY A 460 -10.83 -35.60 16.25
N PHE A 461 -10.27 -35.85 17.43
CA PHE A 461 -9.87 -34.81 18.37
C PHE A 461 -8.35 -34.70 18.36
N PHE A 462 -7.84 -33.58 17.85
CA PHE A 462 -6.41 -33.29 17.80
C PHE A 462 -6.06 -32.33 18.93
N LYS A 463 -5.22 -32.76 19.86
CA LYS A 463 -4.89 -31.99 21.07
C LYS A 463 -3.46 -31.53 21.15
N ARG A 464 -3.26 -30.41 21.85
CA ARG A 464 -1.96 -29.85 22.19
C ARG A 464 -2.10 -28.91 23.39
N GLU A 465 -1.22 -29.04 24.37
CA GLU A 465 -1.13 -28.07 25.45
C GLU A 465 -0.29 -26.85 25.03
N GLY A 466 -0.73 -25.64 25.37
CA GLY A 466 0.04 -24.41 25.12
C GLY A 466 -0.71 -23.13 25.46
N MET A 467 0.03 -22.04 25.68
CA MET A 467 -0.56 -20.73 25.91
C MET A 467 -0.94 -20.06 24.58
N ASN A 468 -2.11 -19.41 24.53
CA ASN A 468 -2.61 -18.63 23.38
C ASN A 468 -2.79 -19.44 22.08
N ILE A 469 -3.03 -20.75 22.17
CA ILE A 469 -3.37 -21.62 21.04
C ILE A 469 -4.67 -22.38 21.35
N PRO A 470 -5.42 -22.86 20.35
CA PRO A 470 -6.45 -23.86 20.59
C PRO A 470 -5.84 -25.08 21.29
N GLU A 471 -6.47 -25.59 22.35
CA GLU A 471 -5.99 -26.83 22.99
C GLU A 471 -6.52 -28.09 22.30
N GLU A 472 -7.63 -27.94 21.58
CA GLU A 472 -8.33 -29.00 20.87
C GLU A 472 -8.82 -28.48 19.52
N ILE A 473 -8.65 -29.33 18.51
CA ILE A 473 -9.13 -29.15 17.14
C ILE A 473 -9.96 -30.37 16.78
N GLU A 474 -11.23 -30.17 16.45
CA GLU A 474 -12.14 -31.25 16.08
C GLU A 474 -12.22 -31.34 14.56
N TYR A 475 -12.05 -32.53 14.00
CA TYR A 475 -12.21 -32.80 12.57
C TYR A 475 -13.27 -33.87 12.33
N TYR A 476 -14.33 -33.50 11.63
CA TYR A 476 -15.46 -34.36 11.27
C TYR A 476 -15.31 -34.83 9.83
N LYS A 477 -14.71 -36.00 9.64
CA LYS A 477 -14.36 -36.56 8.32
C LYS A 477 -15.59 -36.70 7.40
N GLY A 478 -16.72 -37.16 7.95
CA GLY A 478 -17.94 -37.45 7.17
C GLY A 478 -18.65 -36.22 6.59
N ILE A 479 -18.47 -35.05 7.20
CA ILE A 479 -19.06 -33.77 6.74
C ILE A 479 -18.01 -32.76 6.30
N SER A 480 -16.72 -33.14 6.34
CA SER A 480 -15.59 -32.27 5.98
C SER A 480 -15.59 -30.96 6.76
N THR A 481 -15.80 -31.02 8.08
CA THR A 481 -15.82 -29.82 8.95
C THR A 481 -14.69 -29.88 9.96
N LEU A 482 -14.03 -28.75 10.18
CA LEU A 482 -13.03 -28.54 11.22
C LEU A 482 -13.50 -27.44 12.16
N ILE A 483 -13.40 -27.69 13.47
CA ILE A 483 -13.82 -26.77 14.53
C ILE A 483 -12.64 -26.50 15.46
N MET A 484 -12.45 -25.24 15.84
CA MET A 484 -11.46 -24.83 16.82
C MET A 484 -12.03 -23.76 17.74
N ASN A 485 -11.80 -23.90 19.04
CA ASN A 485 -12.11 -22.85 20.01
C ASN A 485 -10.83 -22.07 20.31
N ASN A 486 -10.85 -20.76 20.06
CA ASN A 486 -9.73 -19.88 20.32
C ASN A 486 -9.66 -19.55 21.81
N TYR A 487 -8.43 -19.39 22.32
CA TYR A 487 -8.08 -19.07 23.70
C TYR A 487 -8.85 -17.87 24.31
N TYR A 488 -9.29 -16.90 23.49
CA TYR A 488 -10.08 -15.73 23.92
C TYR A 488 -11.60 -15.94 23.90
N GLY A 489 -12.08 -17.18 23.79
CA GLY A 489 -13.51 -17.52 23.73
C GLY A 489 -14.16 -17.33 22.35
N GLY A 490 -13.34 -17.24 21.29
CA GLY A 490 -13.81 -17.23 19.90
C GLY A 490 -14.06 -18.64 19.38
N HIS A 491 -15.06 -18.82 18.53
CA HIS A 491 -15.38 -20.09 17.88
C HIS A 491 -15.05 -20.00 16.39
N PHE A 492 -14.32 -20.99 15.88
CA PHE A 492 -14.00 -21.13 14.46
C PHE A 492 -14.60 -22.42 13.93
N GLU A 493 -15.28 -22.34 12.79
CA GLU A 493 -15.76 -23.47 12.01
C GLU A 493 -15.36 -23.28 10.54
N GLY A 494 -14.83 -24.32 9.92
CA GLY A 494 -14.41 -24.29 8.52
C GLY A 494 -14.66 -25.62 7.82
N LYS A 495 -14.96 -25.56 6.52
CA LYS A 495 -15.00 -26.72 5.63
C LYS A 495 -13.56 -27.14 5.30
N ALA A 496 -13.22 -28.39 5.53
CA ALA A 496 -11.91 -28.98 5.30
C ALA A 496 -11.91 -29.85 4.04
N GLU A 497 -11.29 -29.38 2.96
CA GLU A 497 -11.12 -30.14 1.72
C GLU A 497 -9.79 -30.91 1.74
N LEU A 498 -9.85 -32.21 1.47
CA LEU A 498 -8.68 -33.09 1.49
C LEU A 498 -7.99 -33.10 0.12
N HIS A 499 -6.68 -32.90 0.13
CA HIS A 499 -5.85 -32.94 -1.07
C HIS A 499 -4.63 -33.83 -0.86
N THR A 500 -4.31 -34.65 -1.86
CA THR A 500 -2.99 -35.27 -2.00
C THR A 500 -2.11 -34.36 -2.84
N ILE A 501 -0.99 -33.93 -2.27
CA ILE A 501 -0.03 -33.03 -2.92
C ILE A 501 1.32 -33.76 -3.14
N PRO A 502 2.24 -33.25 -3.98
CA PRO A 502 3.60 -33.75 -4.01
C PRO A 502 4.25 -33.70 -2.62
N THR A 503 5.13 -34.66 -2.32
CA THR A 503 5.82 -34.70 -1.03
C THR A 503 6.52 -33.37 -0.73
N LYS A 504 6.18 -32.78 0.40
CA LYS A 504 6.69 -31.51 0.91
C LYS A 504 7.28 -31.71 2.29
N GLU A 505 8.40 -31.06 2.58
CA GLU A 505 8.93 -31.00 3.94
C GLU A 505 8.39 -29.76 4.66
N ILE A 506 7.94 -29.92 5.90
CA ILE A 506 7.50 -28.83 6.78
C ILE A 506 8.24 -28.93 8.12
N ARG A 507 8.45 -27.78 8.77
CA ARG A 507 8.96 -27.74 10.15
C ARG A 507 7.80 -27.70 11.13
N VAL A 508 7.87 -28.48 12.19
CA VAL A 508 6.86 -28.51 13.25
C VAL A 508 7.49 -28.37 14.64
N PHE A 509 6.80 -27.66 15.54
CA PHE A 509 7.02 -27.75 16.97
C PHE A 509 6.42 -29.06 17.47
N SER A 510 7.28 -29.93 17.99
CA SER A 510 6.86 -31.24 18.49
C SER A 510 5.76 -31.14 19.55
N HIS A 511 4.77 -32.03 19.47
CA HIS A 511 3.70 -32.12 20.47
C HIS A 511 4.25 -32.36 21.87
N GLU A 512 5.18 -33.31 22.02
CA GLU A 512 5.68 -33.71 23.35
C GLU A 512 6.80 -32.80 23.87
N THR A 513 7.74 -32.43 23.00
CA THR A 513 9.01 -31.81 23.42
C THR A 513 9.13 -30.33 23.09
N ASN A 514 8.22 -29.78 22.28
CA ASN A 514 8.36 -28.46 21.66
C ASN A 514 9.64 -28.27 20.84
N GLU A 515 10.41 -29.33 20.55
CA GLU A 515 11.56 -29.24 19.67
C GLU A 515 11.11 -29.08 18.22
N ILE A 516 11.85 -28.25 17.46
CA ILE A 516 11.61 -28.06 16.03
C ILE A 516 12.19 -29.25 15.28
N ARG A 517 11.37 -29.89 14.44
CA ARG A 517 11.82 -30.94 13.54
C ARG A 517 11.16 -30.86 12.18
N THR A 518 11.80 -31.42 11.18
CA THR A 518 11.26 -31.55 9.83
C THR A 518 10.45 -32.83 9.69
N VAL A 519 9.29 -32.76 9.05
CA VAL A 519 8.44 -33.90 8.68
C VAL A 519 8.05 -33.82 7.20
N SER A 520 8.01 -34.97 6.53
CA SER A 520 7.56 -35.07 5.15
C SER A 520 6.04 -35.29 5.13
N VAL A 521 5.33 -34.47 4.37
CA VAL A 521 3.87 -34.46 4.28
C VAL A 521 3.43 -34.40 2.83
N ASN A 522 2.27 -34.98 2.56
CA ASN A 522 1.62 -34.91 1.25
C ASN A 522 0.09 -35.02 1.37
N THR A 523 -0.44 -35.09 2.59
CA THR A 523 -1.87 -35.05 2.88
C THR A 523 -2.20 -33.69 3.44
N MET A 524 -2.84 -32.85 2.65
CA MET A 524 -3.18 -31.47 2.97
C MET A 524 -4.67 -31.34 3.22
N LEU A 525 -5.04 -30.57 4.25
CA LEU A 525 -6.40 -30.11 4.49
C LEU A 525 -6.46 -28.61 4.19
N GLU A 526 -7.21 -28.24 3.17
CA GLU A 526 -7.54 -26.84 2.86
C GLU A 526 -8.80 -26.44 3.62
N ILE A 527 -8.67 -25.54 4.59
CA ILE A 527 -9.76 -25.11 5.46
C ILE A 527 -10.36 -23.81 4.94
N THR A 528 -11.64 -23.82 4.61
CA THR A 528 -12.42 -22.65 4.20
C THR A 528 -13.43 -22.27 5.29
N PRO A 529 -13.36 -21.08 5.89
CA PRO A 529 -14.27 -20.67 6.96
C PRO A 529 -15.75 -20.73 6.55
N THR A 530 -16.64 -21.25 7.40
CA THR A 530 -18.08 -21.33 7.12
C THR A 530 -18.82 -20.02 7.39
N ASP A 531 -18.20 -19.08 8.11
CA ASP A 531 -18.74 -17.76 8.45
C ASP A 531 -18.59 -16.70 7.32
N GLY A 532 -18.08 -17.11 6.16
CA GLY A 532 -17.85 -16.23 5.02
C GLY A 532 -16.49 -15.52 5.05
N GLY A 533 -15.56 -15.93 5.92
CA GLY A 533 -14.14 -15.63 5.80
C GLY A 533 -13.55 -16.13 4.47
N VAL A 534 -12.69 -15.33 3.85
CA VAL A 534 -12.09 -15.61 2.53
C VAL A 534 -10.68 -16.22 2.62
N GLU A 535 -10.15 -16.35 3.83
CA GLU A 535 -8.81 -16.87 4.09
C GLU A 535 -8.83 -18.40 4.17
N ARG A 536 -8.12 -19.06 3.26
CA ARG A 536 -7.95 -20.51 3.26
C ARG A 536 -6.76 -20.88 4.13
N MET A 537 -6.97 -21.74 5.13
CA MET A 537 -5.88 -22.20 6.00
C MET A 537 -5.39 -23.56 5.51
N MET A 538 -4.07 -23.75 5.44
CA MET A 538 -3.47 -25.00 4.96
C MET A 538 -2.93 -25.79 6.14
N PHE A 539 -3.56 -26.91 6.43
CA PHE A 539 -3.15 -27.85 7.47
C PHE A 539 -2.59 -29.11 6.81
N TYR A 540 -1.79 -29.89 7.53
CA TYR A 540 -1.25 -31.15 7.00
C TYR A 540 -1.44 -32.29 7.99
N LEU A 541 -1.88 -33.43 7.47
CA LEU A 541 -1.90 -34.68 8.21
C LEU A 541 -0.61 -35.46 7.95
N PHE A 542 -0.07 -36.07 8.99
CA PHE A 542 1.07 -36.98 8.88
C PHE A 542 1.03 -38.04 9.98
N VAL A 543 1.69 -39.17 9.77
CA VAL A 543 1.91 -40.18 10.82
C VAL A 543 3.20 -39.84 11.54
N ASN A 544 3.12 -39.66 12.86
CA ASN A 544 4.28 -39.32 13.69
C ASN A 544 5.13 -40.55 14.04
N ARG A 545 6.21 -40.35 14.80
CA ARG A 545 7.16 -41.42 15.15
C ARG A 545 6.55 -42.52 16.03
N ASP A 546 5.47 -42.21 16.73
CA ASP A 546 4.74 -43.13 17.60
C ASP A 546 3.58 -43.83 16.86
N ASN A 547 3.55 -43.73 15.53
CA ASN A 547 2.50 -44.25 14.64
C ASN A 547 1.11 -43.67 14.94
N LYS A 548 1.02 -42.46 15.52
CA LYS A 548 -0.24 -41.73 15.67
C LYS A 548 -0.42 -40.73 14.54
N VAL A 549 -1.68 -40.41 14.23
CA VAL A 549 -2.01 -39.34 13.29
C VAL A 549 -1.80 -37.99 13.97
N SER A 550 -1.00 -37.14 13.35
CA SER A 550 -0.77 -35.76 13.76
C SER A 550 -1.35 -34.78 12.74
N LEU A 551 -1.82 -33.63 13.23
CA LEU A 551 -2.28 -32.49 12.45
C LEU A 551 -1.31 -31.32 12.68
N ALA A 552 -0.65 -30.88 11.61
CA ALA A 552 0.16 -29.67 11.59
C ALA A 552 -0.70 -28.47 11.22
N THR A 553 -0.70 -27.45 12.08
CA THR A 553 -1.44 -26.18 11.87
C THR A 553 -0.49 -24.98 11.80
N PRO A 554 -0.89 -23.84 11.24
CA PRO A 554 -0.20 -22.58 11.45
C PRO A 554 0.00 -22.29 12.95
N ASN A 555 1.03 -21.52 13.26
CA ASN A 555 1.28 -21.13 14.65
C ASN A 555 0.36 -19.99 15.08
N PHE A 556 -0.53 -20.28 16.02
CA PHE A 556 -1.51 -19.31 16.54
C PHE A 556 -0.98 -18.43 17.69
N ALA A 557 0.15 -18.79 18.31
CA ALA A 557 0.65 -18.14 19.53
C ALA A 557 1.28 -16.75 19.27
N GLY A 558 1.59 -16.42 18.01
CA GLY A 558 2.10 -15.09 17.61
C GLY A 558 3.51 -14.73 18.08
N ASN A 559 4.16 -15.58 18.88
CA ASN A 559 5.47 -15.34 19.51
C ASN A 559 6.49 -16.41 19.09
N VAL A 560 6.97 -16.33 17.85
CA VAL A 560 8.07 -17.15 17.35
C VAL A 560 9.24 -16.28 16.94
N GLU A 561 10.45 -16.81 17.08
CA GLU A 561 11.64 -16.16 16.53
C GLU A 561 11.50 -16.00 15.00
N PRO A 562 12.09 -14.97 14.39
CA PRO A 562 11.92 -14.70 12.96
C PRO A 562 12.25 -15.88 12.03
N ASP A 563 13.22 -16.71 12.42
CA ASP A 563 13.64 -17.91 11.70
C ASP A 563 12.75 -19.14 11.95
N GLN A 564 11.66 -18.99 12.72
CA GLN A 564 10.72 -20.04 13.10
C GLN A 564 9.27 -19.73 12.62
N THR A 565 9.11 -18.74 11.75
CA THR A 565 7.80 -18.25 11.28
C THR A 565 7.04 -19.24 10.39
N ASP A 566 7.74 -20.13 9.72
CA ASP A 566 7.24 -21.27 8.94
C ASP A 566 7.02 -22.54 9.78
N VAL A 567 7.39 -22.52 11.07
CA VAL A 567 7.27 -23.69 11.95
C VAL A 567 5.82 -23.82 12.40
N MET A 568 5.20 -24.93 12.00
CA MET A 568 3.81 -25.29 12.31
C MET A 568 3.68 -25.90 13.71
N LEU A 569 2.48 -25.91 14.28
CA LEU A 569 2.19 -26.57 15.55
C LEU A 569 1.70 -28.00 15.29
N GLU A 570 2.29 -28.98 15.96
CA GLU A 570 1.81 -30.36 15.93
C GLU A 570 0.76 -30.61 17.01
N TYR A 571 -0.43 -31.04 16.59
CA TYR A 571 -1.48 -31.61 17.41
C TYR A 571 -1.56 -33.11 17.15
N VAL A 572 -1.82 -33.92 18.17
CA VAL A 572 -1.89 -35.38 18.05
C VAL A 572 -3.32 -35.84 18.22
N GLN A 573 -3.76 -36.77 17.37
CA GLN A 573 -5.08 -37.40 17.47
C GLN A 573 -5.16 -38.23 18.76
N GLU A 574 -6.21 -38.00 19.54
CA GLU A 574 -6.55 -38.82 20.70
C GLU A 574 -7.62 -39.88 20.36
N ASP A 575 -7.59 -40.95 21.16
CA ASP A 575 -8.50 -42.11 21.08
C ASP A 575 -9.91 -41.82 21.59
#